data_AF-G8M1S0-F1
#
_entry.id   AF-G8M1S0-F1
#
_cell.length_a   1.000
_cell.length_b   1.000
_cell.length_c   1.000
_cell.angle_alpha   90.00
_cell.angle_beta   90.00
_cell.angle_gamma   90.00
#
_symmetry.space_group_name_H-M   'P 1'
#
loop_
_entity.id
_entity.type
_entity.pdbx_description
1 polymer ?
#
loop_
_entity_poly.entity_id
_entity_poly.type
_entity_poly.pdbx_seq_one_letter_code
_entity_poly.pdbx_strand_id
1 'polypeptide(L)'
;MSIVSQKVKEENRFSLTVDNFFKMFSVGYLLKKSNAYKDKGIPCLTVFKVLFELVFTGKNLFMNYKAESFDIPFARDVAYRFLNSIHINWQRF
;
A
#
# COMPACT_ATOMS: atom_id res chain seq x y z
N MET A 1 22.49 17.80 -17.00
CA MET A 1 22.82 17.55 -15.57
C MET A 1 21.52 17.69 -14.78
N SER A 2 20.87 16.58 -14.40
CA SER A 2 19.57 16.68 -13.70
C SER A 2 19.81 16.91 -12.20
N ILE A 3 19.34 18.04 -11.69
CA ILE A 3 19.30 18.33 -10.25
C ILE A 3 18.10 17.55 -9.69
N VAL A 4 18.35 16.31 -9.24
CA VAL A 4 17.35 15.50 -8.54
C VAL A 4 17.50 15.77 -7.05
N SER A 5 16.42 16.26 -6.41
CA SER A 5 16.35 16.52 -4.96
C SER A 5 16.70 15.25 -4.16
N GLN A 6 17.46 15.41 -3.06
CA GLN A 6 17.80 14.30 -2.16
C GLN A 6 16.56 13.59 -1.62
N LYS A 7 15.48 14.34 -1.32
CA LYS A 7 14.20 13.78 -0.88
C LYS A 7 13.61 12.79 -1.89
N VAL A 8 13.65 13.11 -3.18
CA VAL A 8 13.15 12.22 -4.26
C VAL A 8 13.96 10.93 -4.34
N LYS A 9 15.28 10.99 -4.08
CA LYS A 9 16.13 9.79 -4.05
C LYS A 9 15.80 8.88 -2.86
N GLU A 10 15.52 9.46 -1.69
CA GLU A 10 15.14 8.73 -0.48
C GLU A 10 13.76 8.07 -0.63
N GLU A 11 12.77 8.78 -1.16
CA GLU A 11 11.42 8.26 -1.45
C GLU A 11 11.47 7.07 -2.43
N ASN A 12 12.27 7.18 -3.50
CA ASN A 12 12.47 6.10 -4.46
C ASN A 12 13.13 4.88 -3.82
N ARG A 13 14.12 5.08 -2.95
CA ARG A 13 14.79 3.98 -2.23
C ARG A 13 13.83 3.28 -1.27
N PHE A 14 12.97 4.02 -0.59
CA PHE A 14 11.95 3.47 0.29
C PHE A 14 10.96 2.60 -0.49
N SER A 15 10.39 3.11 -1.59
CA SER A 15 9.45 2.36 -2.44
C SER A 15 10.06 1.05 -2.96
N LEU A 16 11.31 1.09 -3.43
CA LEU A 16 12.04 -0.11 -3.85
C LEU A 16 12.23 -1.12 -2.71
N THR A 17 12.50 -0.64 -1.50
CA THR A 17 12.67 -1.50 -0.32
C THR A 17 11.36 -2.22 0.02
N VAL A 18 10.23 -1.50 -0.04
CA VAL A 18 8.89 -2.08 0.16
C VAL A 18 8.59 -3.11 -0.94
N ASP A 19 8.85 -2.81 -2.20
CA ASP A 19 8.64 -3.75 -3.31
C ASP A 19 9.46 -5.02 -3.15
N ASN A 20 10.73 -4.90 -2.76
CA ASN A 20 11.59 -6.05 -2.51
C ASN A 20 11.10 -6.88 -1.33
N PHE A 21 10.64 -6.25 -0.24
CA PHE A 21 10.01 -6.95 0.88
C PHE A 21 8.77 -7.75 0.42
N PHE A 22 7.88 -7.12 -0.34
CA PHE A 22 6.65 -7.75 -0.82
C PHE A 22 6.92 -8.96 -1.71
N LYS A 23 7.95 -8.87 -2.57
CA LYS A 23 8.41 -9.99 -3.41
C LYS A 23 9.06 -11.09 -2.57
N MET A 24 9.99 -10.72 -1.68
CA MET A 24 10.76 -11.67 -0.87
C MET A 24 9.86 -12.52 0.03
N PHE A 25 8.85 -11.91 0.66
CA PHE A 25 7.91 -12.61 1.54
C PHE A 25 6.62 -13.06 0.84
N SER A 26 6.54 -12.89 -0.49
CA SER A 26 5.36 -13.28 -1.28
C SER A 26 4.05 -12.74 -0.68
N VAL A 27 4.04 -11.47 -0.26
CA VAL A 27 2.90 -10.85 0.45
C VAL A 27 1.59 -10.98 -0.32
N GLY A 28 1.63 -10.85 -1.64
CA GLY A 28 0.44 -11.06 -2.49
C GLY A 28 -0.12 -12.49 -2.43
N TYR A 29 0.76 -13.49 -2.30
CA TYR A 29 0.33 -14.88 -2.10
C TYR A 29 -0.27 -15.10 -0.72
N LEU A 30 0.33 -14.52 0.34
CA LEU A 30 -0.21 -14.58 1.70
C LEU A 30 -1.59 -13.93 1.80
N LEU A 31 -1.77 -12.76 1.18
CA LEU A 31 -3.06 -12.09 1.07
C LEU A 31 -4.09 -13.00 0.39
N LYS A 32 -3.73 -13.62 -0.74
CA LYS A 32 -4.60 -14.56 -1.45
C LYS A 32 -4.97 -15.76 -0.59
N LYS A 33 -4.01 -16.35 0.13
CA LYS A 33 -4.22 -17.48 1.07
C LYS A 33 -5.14 -17.11 2.24
N SER A 34 -5.17 -15.82 2.58
CA SER A 34 -6.02 -15.23 3.62
C SER A 34 -7.36 -14.73 3.08
N ASN A 35 -7.72 -15.13 1.85
CA ASN A 35 -8.97 -14.79 1.19
C ASN A 35 -9.12 -13.29 0.83
N ALA A 36 -8.01 -12.55 0.75
CA ALA A 36 -7.98 -11.20 0.21
C ALA A 36 -7.96 -11.22 -1.33
N TYR A 37 -9.13 -11.48 -1.90
CA TYR A 37 -9.38 -11.40 -3.33
C TYR A 37 -9.99 -10.06 -3.71
N LYS A 38 -9.62 -9.55 -4.90
CA LYS A 38 -10.30 -8.38 -5.45
C LYS A 38 -11.71 -8.78 -5.86
N ASP A 39 -12.69 -7.99 -5.47
CA ASP A 39 -14.05 -8.11 -5.99
C ASP A 39 -14.17 -7.32 -7.30
N LYS A 40 -13.85 -6.02 -7.28
CA LYS A 40 -13.86 -5.13 -8.46
C LYS A 40 -12.80 -4.03 -8.35
N GLY A 41 -12.29 -3.55 -9.49
CA GLY A 41 -11.40 -2.39 -9.56
C GLY A 41 -9.97 -2.69 -9.07
N ILE A 42 -9.59 -2.04 -7.96
CA ILE A 42 -8.20 -1.93 -7.49
C ILE A 42 -7.71 -3.24 -6.84
N PRO A 43 -6.50 -3.73 -7.18
CA PRO A 43 -5.96 -4.94 -6.56
C PRO A 43 -5.75 -4.80 -5.05
N CYS A 44 -6.10 -5.84 -4.28
CA CYS A 44 -5.86 -5.89 -2.83
C CYS A 44 -4.39 -5.65 -2.44
N LEU A 45 -3.45 -6.15 -3.24
CA LEU A 45 -2.01 -5.93 -3.02
C LEU A 45 -1.65 -4.45 -3.10
N THR A 46 -2.27 -3.69 -4.01
CA THR A 46 -2.05 -2.26 -4.17
C THR A 46 -2.57 -1.50 -2.94
N VAL A 47 -3.77 -1.84 -2.48
CA VAL A 47 -4.35 -1.24 -1.26
C VAL A 47 -3.47 -1.54 -0.05
N PHE A 48 -3.05 -2.79 0.11
CA PHE A 48 -2.18 -3.21 1.21
C PHE A 48 -0.82 -2.53 1.17
N LYS A 49 -0.20 -2.38 -0.01
CA LYS A 49 1.09 -1.70 -0.17
C LYS A 49 1.02 -0.24 0.29
N VAL A 50 0.01 0.51 -0.15
CA VAL A 50 -0.20 1.90 0.28
C VAL A 50 -0.37 1.96 1.81
N LEU A 51 -1.21 1.10 2.39
CA LEU A 51 -1.41 1.08 3.84
C LEU A 51 -0.12 0.73 4.60
N PHE A 52 0.66 -0.21 4.09
CA PHE A 52 1.95 -0.61 4.66
C PHE A 52 2.95 0.56 4.66
N GLU A 53 3.07 1.29 3.55
CA GLU A 53 3.93 2.47 3.45
C GLU A 53 3.53 3.59 4.43
N LEU A 54 2.24 3.77 4.69
CA LEU A 54 1.74 4.76 5.66
C LEU A 54 2.24 4.48 7.08
N VAL A 55 2.37 3.21 7.47
CA VAL A 55 2.87 2.82 8.81
C VAL A 55 4.29 3.35 9.06
N PHE A 56 5.15 3.35 8.04
CA PHE A 56 6.56 3.76 8.17
C PHE A 56 6.80 5.24 7.90
N THR A 57 5.89 5.90 7.18
CA THR A 57 6.04 7.33 6.87
C THR A 57 5.44 8.23 7.95
N GLY A 58 4.71 7.67 8.91
CA GLY A 58 3.98 8.44 9.93
C GLY A 58 2.86 9.31 9.36
N LYS A 59 2.56 9.15 8.06
CA LYS A 59 1.50 9.89 7.39
C LYS A 59 0.19 9.14 7.57
N ASN A 60 -0.89 9.88 7.78
CA ASN A 60 -2.22 9.28 7.76
C ASN A 60 -2.82 9.33 6.35
N LEU A 61 -3.73 8.39 6.07
CA LEU A 61 -4.38 8.25 4.77
C LEU A 61 -5.12 9.54 4.34
N PHE A 62 -5.74 10.24 5.29
CA PHE A 62 -6.49 11.47 5.02
C PHE A 62 -5.61 12.64 4.57
N MET A 63 -4.47 12.83 5.21
CA MET A 63 -3.54 13.91 4.89
C MET A 63 -2.89 13.69 3.52
N ASN A 64 -2.64 12.44 3.12
CA ASN A 64 -2.13 12.16 1.78
C ASN A 64 -3.14 12.50 0.68
N TYR A 65 -4.43 12.21 0.88
CA TYR A 65 -5.46 12.66 -0.08
C TYR A 65 -5.54 14.18 -0.18
N LYS A 66 -5.38 14.90 0.92
CA LYS A 66 -5.46 16.37 0.95
C LYS A 66 -4.22 17.05 0.36
N ALA A 67 -3.05 16.44 0.52
CA ALA A 67 -1.79 17.05 0.15
C ALA A 67 -1.39 16.83 -1.32
N GLU A 68 -2.17 16.06 -2.10
CA GLU A 68 -1.86 15.63 -3.49
C GLU A 68 -0.43 15.08 -3.67
N SER A 69 0.23 14.73 -2.56
CA SER A 69 1.66 14.43 -2.51
C SER A 69 1.95 12.95 -2.75
N PHE A 70 0.92 12.11 -2.71
CA PHE A 70 0.97 10.70 -3.03
C PHE A 70 -0.19 10.39 -3.98
N ASP A 71 0.13 9.88 -5.17
CA ASP A 71 -0.85 9.41 -6.15
C ASP A 71 -1.44 8.07 -5.68
N ILE A 72 -2.35 8.15 -4.69
CA ILE A 72 -3.05 6.99 -4.17
C ILE A 72 -4.11 6.61 -5.20
N PRO A 73 -4.05 5.41 -5.81
CA PRO A 73 -4.86 5.06 -6.97
C PRO A 73 -6.32 4.70 -6.61
N PHE A 74 -6.76 4.96 -5.39
CA PHE A 74 -8.08 4.62 -4.88
C PHE A 74 -8.58 5.67 -3.90
N ALA A 75 -9.90 5.74 -3.67
CA ALA A 75 -10.49 6.61 -2.66
C ALA A 75 -10.47 5.97 -1.26
N ARG A 76 -10.61 6.78 -0.21
CA ARG A 76 -10.55 6.34 1.20
C ARG A 76 -11.44 5.13 1.51
N ASP A 77 -12.64 5.08 0.92
CA ASP A 77 -13.59 3.99 1.16
C ASP A 77 -13.06 2.63 0.73
N VAL A 78 -12.17 2.57 -0.26
CA VAL A 78 -11.51 1.33 -0.68
C VAL A 78 -10.61 0.79 0.44
N ALA A 79 -9.86 1.66 1.11
CA ALA A 79 -9.02 1.25 2.24
C ALA A 79 -9.86 0.73 3.40
N TYR A 80 -10.95 1.40 3.75
CA TYR A 80 -11.81 0.96 4.84
C TYR A 80 -12.53 -0.35 4.52
N ARG A 81 -13.07 -0.50 3.31
CA ARG A 81 -13.68 -1.77 2.87
C ARG A 81 -12.67 -2.92 2.87
N PHE A 82 -11.42 -2.64 2.50
CA PHE A 82 -10.36 -3.63 2.54
C PHE A 82 -10.03 -4.05 3.97
N LEU A 83 -9.74 -3.10 4.87
CA LEU A 83 -9.40 -3.38 6.27
C LEU A 83 -10.54 -4.07 7.04
N ASN A 84 -11.77 -3.63 6.81
CA ASN A 84 -12.96 -4.13 7.52
C ASN A 84 -13.67 -5.27 6.77
N SER A 85 -13.04 -5.88 5.76
CA SER A 85 -13.65 -6.97 5.02
C SER A 85 -13.82 -8.20 5.89
N ILE A 86 -15.07 -8.66 6.05
CA ILE A 86 -15.39 -9.92 6.75
C ILE A 86 -14.86 -11.16 6.00
N HIS A 87 -14.52 -11.00 4.72
CA HIS A 87 -14.03 -12.10 3.89
C HIS A 87 -12.53 -12.33 4.06
N ILE A 88 -11.78 -11.32 4.52
CA ILE A 88 -10.33 -11.45 4.73
C ILE A 88 -10.09 -12.05 6.11
N ASN A 89 -9.41 -13.19 6.15
CA ASN A 89 -8.99 -13.80 7.40
C ASN A 89 -7.64 -13.24 7.83
N TRP A 90 -7.67 -12.13 8.56
CA TRP A 90 -6.47 -11.48 9.09
C TRP A 90 -5.67 -12.33 10.08
N GLN A 91 -6.26 -13.35 10.72
CA GLN A 91 -5.53 -14.26 11.61
C GLN A 91 -4.68 -15.30 10.85
N ARG A 92 -5.01 -15.57 9.58
CA ARG A 92 -4.24 -16.48 8.71
C ARG A 92 -3.17 -15.76 7.90
N PHE A 93 -3.26 -14.43 7.83
CA PHE A 93 -2.30 -13.57 7.15
C PHE A 93 -1.06 -13.36 8.02
#